data_AF-C3ZW83-F1
#
_entry.id   AF-C3ZW83-F1
#
_cell.length_a   1.000
_cell.length_b   1.000
_cell.length_c   1.000
_cell.angle_alpha   90.00
_cell.angle_beta   90.00
_cell.angle_gamma   90.00
#
_symmetry.space_group_name_H-M   'P 1'
#
loop_
_entity.id
_entity.type
_entity.pdbx_description
1 polymer ?
#
loop_
_entity_poly.entity_id
_entity_poly.type
_entity_poly.pdbx_seq_one_letter_code
_entity_poly.pdbx_strand_id
1 'polypeptide(L)'
;MDTWNGKGETYRGSVGLTRTGKRCQRWDSQFPHKHSYSLAEKPELEENYCRNPSGAEAPWCYTTDPKKRWDYCSIPAWYFINF
;
A
#
# COMPACT_ATOMS: atom_id res chain seq x y z
N MET A 1 15.85 -4.92 -4.11
CA MET A 1 14.50 -5.50 -4.08
C MET A 1 13.70 -4.77 -3.02
N ASP A 2 12.48 -4.34 -3.32
CA ASP A 2 11.62 -3.65 -2.36
C ASP A 2 11.12 -4.65 -1.31
N THR A 3 11.63 -4.54 -0.08
CA THR A 3 11.19 -5.37 1.07
C THR A 3 10.69 -4.50 2.20
N TRP A 4 9.94 -5.10 3.11
CA TRP A 4 9.43 -4.44 4.31
C TRP A 4 9.74 -5.26 5.56
N ASN A 5 9.98 -4.57 6.68
CA ASN A 5 10.25 -5.13 8.01
C ASN A 5 9.07 -4.93 8.96
N GLY A 6 8.92 -5.80 9.95
CA GLY A 6 7.90 -5.67 11.00
C GLY A 6 6.48 -5.73 10.42
N LYS A 7 5.78 -4.59 10.40
CA LYS A 7 4.45 -4.36 9.77
C LYS A 7 4.51 -3.52 8.48
N GLY A 8 5.69 -3.05 8.09
CA GLY A 8 5.89 -2.27 6.87
C GLY A 8 5.40 -0.81 6.94
N GLU A 9 5.29 -0.24 8.13
CA GLU A 9 4.93 1.19 8.33
C GLU A 9 5.99 2.13 7.75
N THR A 10 7.26 1.72 7.79
CA THR A 10 8.39 2.44 7.21
C THR A 10 8.70 2.04 5.78
N TYR A 11 7.89 1.18 5.15
CA TYR A 11 8.09 0.79 3.76
C TYR A 11 7.94 2.01 2.84
N ARG A 12 8.93 2.21 1.96
CA ARG A 12 9.00 3.33 1.00
C ARG A 12 9.28 2.87 -0.44
N GLY A 13 9.12 1.58 -0.72
CA GLY A 13 9.26 1.07 -2.09
C GLY A 13 8.13 1.56 -3.01
N SER A 14 8.26 1.24 -4.30
CA SER A 14 7.40 1.77 -5.37
C SER A 14 6.38 0.76 -5.90
N VAL A 15 6.17 -0.36 -5.20
CA VAL A 15 5.17 -1.37 -5.59
C VAL A 15 3.77 -0.77 -5.48
N GLY A 16 2.98 -0.85 -6.55
CA GLY A 16 1.59 -0.37 -6.63
C GLY A 16 0.61 -1.46 -7.10
N LEU A 17 0.87 -2.71 -6.70
CA LEU A 17 0.08 -3.88 -7.07
C LEU A 17 -0.25 -4.74 -5.84
N THR A 18 -1.49 -5.20 -5.78
CA THR A 18 -1.98 -6.06 -4.70
C THR A 18 -1.60 -7.52 -4.93
N ARG A 19 -1.69 -8.37 -3.90
CA ARG A 19 -1.48 -9.82 -4.00
C ARG A 19 -2.45 -10.49 -4.98
N THR A 20 -3.64 -9.92 -5.14
CA THR A 20 -4.63 -10.40 -6.11
C THR A 20 -4.47 -9.76 -7.50
N GLY A 21 -3.35 -9.08 -7.77
CA GLY A 21 -3.02 -8.49 -9.06
C GLY A 21 -3.80 -7.21 -9.38
N LYS A 22 -4.45 -6.57 -8.40
CA LYS A 22 -5.17 -5.31 -8.63
C LYS A 22 -4.22 -4.13 -8.55
N ARG A 23 -4.42 -3.15 -9.43
CA ARG A 23 -3.66 -1.90 -9.38
C ARG A 23 -4.14 -1.05 -8.22
N CYS A 24 -3.20 -0.50 -7.47
CA CYS A 24 -3.49 0.43 -6.39
C CYS A 24 -4.04 1.75 -6.93
N GLN A 25 -5.05 2.28 -6.25
CA GLN A 25 -5.54 3.65 -6.39
C GLN A 25 -4.49 4.62 -5.81
N ARG A 26 -4.32 5.79 -6.44
CA ARG A 26 -3.45 6.84 -5.89
C ARG A 26 -4.00 7.36 -4.57
N TRP A 27 -3.14 7.64 -3.61
CA TRP A 27 -3.53 8.16 -2.30
C TRP A 27 -4.07 9.58 -2.33
N ASP A 28 -3.80 10.37 -3.37
CA ASP A 28 -4.47 11.66 -3.59
C ASP A 28 -5.80 11.55 -4.34
N SER A 29 -6.13 10.37 -4.88
CA SER A 29 -7.39 10.14 -5.57
C SER A 29 -8.49 9.77 -4.59
N GLN A 30 -9.68 10.30 -4.80
CA GLN A 30 -10.91 9.95 -4.06
C GLN A 30 -11.81 8.98 -4.85
N PHE A 31 -11.34 8.44 -5.98
CA PHE A 31 -12.06 7.50 -6.83
C PHE A 31 -11.20 6.28 -7.18
N PRO A 32 -11.77 5.05 -7.24
CA PRO A 32 -13.17 4.71 -6.92
C PRO A 32 -13.51 4.73 -5.42
N HIS A 33 -12.50 4.72 -4.54
CA HIS A 33 -12.72 4.63 -3.10
C HIS A 33 -12.39 5.95 -2.42
N LYS A 34 -13.42 6.65 -1.94
CA LYS A 34 -13.23 7.82 -1.05
C LYS A 34 -12.57 7.38 0.26
N HIS A 35 -11.66 8.20 0.79
CA HIS A 35 -10.99 7.96 2.07
C HIS A 35 -10.54 9.27 2.74
N SER A 36 -10.21 9.21 4.03
CA SER A 36 -9.90 10.37 4.86
C SER A 36 -8.42 10.75 4.95
N TYR A 37 -7.51 10.00 4.30
CA TYR A 37 -6.09 10.34 4.34
C TYR A 37 -5.80 11.67 3.64
N SER A 38 -5.09 12.55 4.35
CA SER A 38 -4.58 13.83 3.86
C SER A 38 -3.08 13.72 3.59
N LEU A 39 -2.65 14.07 2.37
CA LEU A 39 -1.22 14.09 2.04
C LEU A 39 -0.45 15.19 2.80
N ALA A 40 -1.14 16.21 3.32
CA ALA A 40 -0.51 17.22 4.16
C ALA A 40 -0.11 16.64 5.53
N GLU A 41 -0.91 15.71 6.07
CA GLU A 41 -0.64 15.05 7.35
C GLU A 41 0.23 13.80 7.18
N LYS A 42 0.15 13.17 6.00
CA LYS A 42 0.84 11.92 5.67
C LYS A 42 1.55 12.04 4.31
N PRO A 43 2.64 12.80 4.23
CA PRO A 43 3.38 13.01 2.98
C PRO A 43 4.00 11.72 2.44
N GLU A 44 4.14 10.67 3.27
CA GLU A 44 4.66 9.37 2.85
C GLU A 44 3.71 8.57 1.93
N LEU A 45 2.44 8.98 1.83
CA LEU A 45 1.42 8.34 1.00
C LEU A 45 1.55 8.81 -0.46
N GLU A 46 2.71 8.54 -1.06
CA GLU A 46 3.05 8.97 -2.41
C GLU A 46 2.41 8.09 -3.49
N GLU A 47 1.97 8.73 -4.57
CA GLU A 47 1.45 8.07 -5.77
C GLU A 47 0.41 7.00 -5.44
N ASN A 48 0.54 5.80 -5.99
CA ASN A 48 -0.27 4.64 -5.67
C ASN A 48 0.55 3.53 -4.99
N TYR A 49 1.62 3.90 -4.30
CA TYR A 49 2.52 2.93 -3.71
C TYR A 49 1.92 2.29 -2.46
N CYS A 50 2.21 1.03 -2.25
CA CYS A 50 1.80 0.31 -1.07
C CYS A 50 2.37 0.96 0.19
N ARG A 51 1.51 1.17 1.20
CA ARG A 51 1.88 1.80 2.47
C ARG A 51 1.11 1.15 3.60
N ASN A 52 1.48 1.45 4.84
CA ASN A 52 0.73 1.00 6.01
C ASN A 52 0.48 2.15 6.99
N PRO A 53 -0.35 3.14 6.61
CA PRO A 53 -0.65 4.28 7.50
C PRO A 53 -1.53 3.92 8.70
N SER A 54 -2.13 2.72 8.70
CA SER A 54 -3.13 2.29 9.68
C SER A 54 -2.59 1.30 10.73
N GLY A 55 -1.30 0.93 10.67
CA GLY A 55 -0.72 -0.08 11.58
C GLY A 55 -1.25 -1.50 11.36
N ALA A 56 -1.73 -1.79 10.14
CA ALA A 56 -2.17 -3.12 9.70
C ALA A 56 -1.02 -4.14 9.73
N GLU A 57 -1.30 -5.39 9.38
CA GLU A 57 -0.29 -6.46 9.45
C GLU A 57 0.76 -6.38 8.35
N ALA A 58 0.45 -5.73 7.22
CA ALA A 58 1.35 -5.58 6.08
C ALA A 58 0.99 -4.32 5.25
N PRO A 59 1.89 -3.86 4.36
CA PRO A 59 1.57 -2.81 3.40
C PRO A 59 0.37 -3.18 2.53
N TRP A 60 -0.51 -2.20 2.32
CA TRP A 60 -1.75 -2.33 1.58
C TRP A 60 -1.99 -1.06 0.75
N CYS A 61 -3.03 -1.08 -0.07
CA CYS A 61 -3.50 0.09 -0.79
C CYS A 61 -5.02 -0.01 -1.06
N TYR A 62 -5.67 1.13 -1.32
CA TYR A 62 -6.97 1.11 -1.99
C TYR A 62 -6.78 0.56 -3.41
N THR A 63 -7.77 -0.16 -3.94
CA THR A 63 -7.66 -0.71 -5.30
C THR A 63 -8.42 0.12 -6.32
N THR A 64 -8.05 0.01 -7.59
CA THR A 64 -8.80 0.63 -8.69
C THR A 64 -10.08 -0.14 -9.05
N ASP A 65 -10.33 -1.30 -8.42
CA ASP A 65 -11.55 -2.09 -8.60
C ASP A 65 -12.67 -1.57 -7.67
N PRO A 66 -13.81 -1.09 -8.20
CA PRO A 66 -14.93 -0.62 -7.39
C PRO A 66 -15.51 -1.68 -6.44
N LYS A 67 -15.33 -2.97 -6.73
CA LYS A 67 -15.84 -4.09 -5.92
C LYS A 67 -14.90 -4.50 -4.78
N LYS A 68 -13.65 -4.04 -4.79
CA LYS A 68 -12.64 -4.36 -3.79
C LYS A 68 -12.00 -3.10 -3.26
N ARG A 69 -12.51 -2.60 -2.13
CA ARG A 69 -12.07 -1.32 -1.55
C ARG A 69 -10.56 -1.24 -1.34
N TRP A 70 -9.97 -2.25 -0.73
CA TRP A 70 -8.54 -2.33 -0.44
C TRP A 70 -8.06 -3.77 -0.50
N ASP A 71 -6.76 -3.97 -0.64
CA ASP A 71 -6.14 -5.29 -0.61
C ASP A 71 -4.66 -5.18 -0.18
N TYR A 72 -4.10 -6.27 0.34
CA TYR A 72 -2.69 -6.32 0.72
C TYR A 72 -1.77 -6.36 -0.50
N CYS A 73 -0.56 -5.83 -0.34
CA CYS A 73 0.40 -5.74 -1.43
C CYS A 73 1.26 -6.98 -1.62
N SER A 74 1.66 -7.20 -2.87
CA SER A 74 2.54 -8.29 -3.28
C SER A 74 4.01 -7.90 -3.10
N ILE A 75 4.43 -7.69 -1.85
CA ILE A 75 5.81 -7.32 -1.50
C ILE A 75 6.39 -8.44 -0.65
N PRO A 76 7.52 -9.05 -1.03
CA PRO A 76 8.17 -10.05 -0.19
C PRO A 76 8.62 -9.39 1.12
N ALA A 77 8.27 -10.00 2.26
CA ALA A 77 8.80 -9.56 3.54
C ALA A 77 10.29 -9.89 3.60
N TRP A 78 11.09 -9.04 4.24
CA TRP A 78 12.55 -9.21 4.29
C TRP A 78 12.99 -10.58 4.82
N TYR A 79 12.27 -11.12 5.80
CA TYR A 79 12.55 -12.42 6.39
C TYR A 79 12.48 -13.52 5.33
N PHE A 80 11.58 -13.42 4.33
CA PHE A 80 11.45 -14.41 3.26
C PHE A 80 12.54 -14.32 2.19
N ILE A 81 13.38 -13.27 2.18
CA ILE A 81 14.51 -13.14 1.24
C ILE A 81 15.85 -13.53 1.90
N ASN A 82 15.88 -13.76 3.20
CA ASN A 82 17.11 -14.13 3.94
C ASN A 82 17.09 -15.59 4.43
N PHE A 83 16.38 -16.48 3.72
CA PHE A 83 16.45 -17.94 3.88
C PHE A 83 17.11 -18.58 2.66
#